data_AF-A0AAX4P1C9-F1
#
_entry.id   AF-A0AAX4P1C9-F1
#
_cell.length_a   1.000
_cell.length_b   1.000
_cell.length_c   1.000
_cell.angle_alpha   90.00
_cell.angle_beta   90.00
_cell.angle_gamma   90.00
#
_symmetry.space_group_name_H-M   'P 1'
#
loop_
_entity.id
_entity.type
_entity.pdbx_description
1 polymer ?
#
loop_
_entity_poly.entity_id
_entity_poly.type
_entity_poly.pdbx_seq_one_letter_code
_entity_poly.pdbx_strand_id
1 'polypeptide(L)'
;MPINPVAVLKVSTGMTSGYALAMFFAPGLAYKLFFKGGLAMPGKTEGLPDEAEKVHKTMLRWFGFALGFTQIQKAKLTNGCTENTKGALETDALSWMIAGLLHADALSKKTQPKDLCLMQMATMPVIGLACFLASRKA
;
A
#
# COMPACT_ATOMS: atom_id res chain seq x y z
N MET A 1 23.94 1.81 6.13
CA MET A 1 23.43 2.79 7.13
C MET A 1 22.82 2.02 8.30
N PRO A 2 22.94 2.50 9.55
CA PRO A 2 22.17 1.92 10.66
C PRO A 2 20.67 2.11 10.39
N ILE A 3 19.92 1.01 10.41
CA ILE A 3 18.46 1.00 10.23
C ILE A 3 17.84 1.40 11.57
N ASN A 4 17.13 2.53 11.61
CA ASN A 4 16.40 3.00 12.80
C ASN A 4 14.95 2.47 12.75
N PRO A 5 14.54 1.60 13.69
CA PRO A 5 13.22 0.97 13.64
C PRO A 5 12.05 1.94 13.74
N VAL A 6 12.17 2.96 14.58
CA VAL A 6 11.13 3.99 14.76
C VAL A 6 10.97 4.83 13.49
N ALA A 7 12.09 5.19 12.86
CA ALA A 7 12.05 5.93 11.59
C ALA A 7 11.39 5.12 10.48
N VAL A 8 11.75 3.83 10.35
CA VAL A 8 11.15 2.92 9.36
C VAL A 8 9.65 2.75 9.62
N LEU A 9 9.24 2.54 10.88
CA LEU A 9 7.84 2.38 11.24
C LEU A 9 7.02 3.64 10.91
N LYS A 10 7.55 4.84 11.19
CA LYS A 10 6.89 6.11 10.85
C LYS A 10 6.73 6.28 9.35
N VAL A 11 7.77 6.00 8.56
CA VAL A 11 7.70 6.08 7.09
C VAL A 11 6.67 5.11 6.54
N SER A 12 6.73 3.84 6.94
CA SER A 12 5.78 2.80 6.52
C SER A 12 4.34 3.16 6.89
N THR A 13 4.12 3.64 8.12
CA THR A 13 2.81 4.09 8.60
C THR A 13 2.29 5.30 7.84
N GLY A 14 3.16 6.27 7.51
CA GLY A 14 2.79 7.43 6.69
C GLY A 14 2.35 7.02 5.29
N MET A 15 3.12 6.14 4.64
CA MET A 15 2.80 5.64 3.30
C MET A 15 1.50 4.84 3.26
N THR A 16 1.31 3.91 4.21
CA THR A 16 0.06 3.12 4.30
C THR A 16 -1.15 3.98 4.65
N SER A 17 -1.00 4.98 5.51
CA SER A 17 -2.08 5.94 5.83
C SER A 17 -2.48 6.79 4.61
N GLY A 18 -1.49 7.27 3.83
CA GLY A 18 -1.76 7.99 2.59
C GLY A 18 -2.52 7.13 1.58
N TYR A 19 -2.14 5.86 1.44
CA TYR A 19 -2.85 4.89 0.61
C TYR A 19 -4.29 4.66 1.09
N ALA A 20 -4.48 4.45 2.40
CA ALA A 20 -5.79 4.26 3.01
C ALA A 20 -6.73 5.44 2.71
N LEU A 21 -6.23 6.66 2.88
CA LEU A 21 -7.01 7.90 2.71
C LEU A 21 -7.41 8.11 1.24
N ALA A 22 -6.47 7.88 0.31
CA ALA A 22 -6.74 7.95 -1.13
C ALA A 22 -7.82 6.94 -1.57
N MET A 23 -7.73 5.70 -1.08
CA MET A 23 -8.66 4.62 -1.44
C MET A 23 -10.04 4.77 -0.77
N PHE A 24 -10.10 5.37 0.43
CA PHE A 24 -11.34 5.55 1.18
C PHE A 24 -12.14 6.78 0.71
N PHE A 25 -11.53 7.98 0.69
CA PHE A 25 -12.25 9.23 0.44
C PHE A 25 -12.37 9.60 -1.03
N ALA A 26 -11.42 9.16 -1.86
CA ALA A 26 -11.42 9.51 -3.27
C ALA A 26 -11.24 8.30 -4.20
N PRO A 27 -12.09 7.26 -4.15
CA PRO A 27 -11.92 6.06 -4.98
C PRO A 27 -11.94 6.35 -6.48
N GLY A 28 -12.68 7.38 -6.91
CA GLY A 28 -12.69 7.82 -8.32
C GLY A 28 -11.38 8.50 -8.74
N LEU A 29 -10.76 9.28 -7.84
CA LEU A 29 -9.41 9.81 -8.06
C LEU A 29 -8.40 8.68 -7.98
N ALA A 30 -8.44 7.82 -6.98
CA ALA A 30 -7.55 6.66 -6.88
C ALA A 30 -7.64 5.76 -8.12
N TYR A 31 -8.85 5.47 -8.61
CA TYR A 31 -9.03 4.73 -9.86
C TYR A 31 -8.39 5.47 -11.04
N LYS A 32 -8.61 6.79 -11.17
CA LYS A 32 -7.95 7.57 -12.22
C LYS A 32 -6.43 7.60 -12.09
N LEU A 33 -5.91 7.79 -10.88
CA LEU A 33 -4.48 7.94 -10.59
C LEU A 33 -3.73 6.61 -10.77
N PHE A 34 -4.27 5.51 -10.24
CA PHE A 34 -3.60 4.20 -10.25
C PHE A 34 -3.99 3.30 -11.43
N PHE A 35 -5.15 3.50 -12.04
CA PHE A 35 -5.67 2.58 -13.08
C PHE A 35 -5.84 3.27 -14.44
N LYS A 36 -6.36 4.50 -14.51
CA LYS A 36 -6.48 5.25 -15.79
C LYS A 36 -5.30 6.21 -16.10
N GLY A 37 -4.17 6.12 -15.39
CA GLY A 37 -2.91 6.81 -15.73
C GLY A 37 -2.80 8.29 -15.32
N GLY A 38 -3.61 8.76 -14.36
CA GLY A 38 -3.74 10.17 -13.99
C GLY A 38 -2.55 10.82 -13.27
N LEU A 39 -1.56 10.06 -12.80
CA LEU A 39 -0.33 10.61 -12.22
C LEU A 39 0.90 10.14 -13.02
N ALA A 40 1.22 10.84 -14.11
CA ALA A 40 2.50 10.74 -14.84
C ALA A 40 3.08 9.32 -15.06
N MET A 41 2.22 8.30 -15.28
CA MET A 41 2.66 6.95 -15.58
C MET A 41 2.64 6.73 -17.10
N PRO A 42 3.74 6.24 -17.70
CA PRO A 42 3.72 5.88 -19.11
C PRO A 42 2.76 4.70 -19.31
N GLY A 43 1.85 4.83 -20.27
CA GLY A 43 1.00 3.73 -20.74
C GLY A 43 -0.49 3.91 -20.43
N LYS A 44 -1.31 3.86 -21.50
CA LYS A 44 -2.76 3.66 -21.38
C LYS A 44 -3.02 2.21 -20.99
N THR A 45 -3.87 1.98 -20.00
CA THR A 45 -4.50 0.68 -19.77
C THR A 45 -5.51 0.42 -20.88
N GLU A 46 -5.25 -0.57 -21.73
CA GLU A 46 -6.20 -1.02 -22.74
C GLU A 46 -7.28 -1.91 -22.09
N GLY A 47 -8.56 -1.70 -22.43
CA GLY A 47 -9.62 -2.67 -22.15
C GLY A 47 -10.22 -2.66 -20.74
N LEU A 48 -10.09 -1.58 -19.95
CA LEU A 48 -10.86 -1.47 -18.70
C LEU A 48 -12.36 -1.30 -19.02
N PRO A 49 -13.27 -2.14 -18.48
CA PRO A 49 -14.70 -1.97 -18.70
C PRO A 49 -15.18 -0.64 -18.11
N ASP A 50 -15.90 0.17 -18.90
CA ASP A 50 -16.45 1.46 -18.43
C ASP A 50 -17.47 1.29 -17.28
N GLU A 51 -18.08 0.10 -17.14
CA GLU A 51 -19.10 -0.20 -16.13
C GLU A 51 -18.58 -0.83 -14.82
N ALA A 52 -17.28 -1.11 -14.69
CA ALA A 52 -16.74 -1.71 -13.46
C ALA A 52 -16.76 -0.75 -12.24
N GLU A 53 -17.24 0.49 -12.39
CA GLU A 53 -17.10 1.55 -11.41
C GLU A 53 -17.70 1.26 -10.03
N LYS A 54 -18.90 0.68 -9.90
CA LYS A 54 -19.57 0.61 -8.58
C LYS A 54 -18.94 -0.43 -7.65
N VAL A 55 -18.75 -1.65 -8.15
CA VAL A 55 -18.15 -2.74 -7.38
C VAL A 55 -16.69 -2.42 -7.07
N HIS A 56 -15.95 -1.91 -8.06
CA HIS A 56 -14.54 -1.59 -7.88
C HIS A 56 -14.32 -0.40 -6.93
N LYS A 57 -15.12 0.68 -7.03
CA LYS A 57 -15.07 1.79 -6.05
C LYS A 57 -15.42 1.31 -4.64
N THR A 58 -16.37 0.39 -4.50
CA THR A 58 -16.75 -0.17 -3.20
C THR A 58 -15.64 -1.05 -2.61
N MET A 59 -14.99 -1.88 -3.44
CA MET A 59 -13.82 -2.65 -3.03
C MET A 59 -12.66 -1.74 -2.61
N LEU A 60 -12.37 -0.68 -3.37
CA LEU A 60 -11.32 0.29 -3.01
C LEU A 60 -11.64 1.00 -1.69
N ARG A 61 -12.91 1.37 -1.44
CA ARG A 61 -13.33 1.93 -0.15
C ARG A 61 -13.12 0.94 1.00
N TRP A 62 -13.53 -0.32 0.84
CA TRP A 62 -13.33 -1.35 1.86
C TRP A 62 -11.85 -1.63 2.11
N PHE A 63 -11.04 -1.63 1.05
CA PHE A 63 -9.59 -1.75 1.16
C PHE A 63 -8.98 -0.56 1.92
N GLY A 64 -9.38 0.67 1.58
CA GLY A 64 -8.97 1.88 2.30
C GLY A 64 -9.40 1.86 3.78
N PHE A 65 -10.62 1.39 4.06
CA PHE A 65 -11.13 1.22 5.41
C PHE A 65 -10.32 0.18 6.20
N ALA A 66 -10.03 -0.98 5.61
CA ALA A 66 -9.24 -2.04 6.23
C ALA A 66 -7.82 -1.54 6.56
N LEU A 67 -7.16 -0.87 5.62
CA LEU A 67 -5.83 -0.28 5.87
C LEU A 67 -5.89 0.78 6.98
N GLY A 68 -6.90 1.65 6.96
CA GLY A 68 -7.10 2.67 8.00
C GLY A 68 -7.32 2.06 9.39
N PHE A 69 -8.13 1.00 9.48
CA PHE A 69 -8.36 0.28 10.72
C PHE A 69 -7.08 -0.37 11.25
N THR A 70 -6.27 -0.98 10.37
CA THR A 70 -4.94 -1.51 10.75
C THR A 70 -4.03 -0.39 11.28
N GLN A 71 -4.05 0.81 10.71
CA GLN A 71 -3.25 1.94 11.24
C GLN A 71 -3.73 2.39 12.63
N ILE A 72 -5.04 2.43 12.87
CA ILE A 72 -5.60 2.79 14.19
C ILE A 72 -5.20 1.76 15.24
N GLN A 73 -5.32 0.47 14.91
CA GLN A 73 -4.88 -0.62 15.80
C GLN A 73 -3.37 -0.52 16.08
N LYS A 74 -2.57 -0.28 15.05
CA LYS A 74 -1.12 -0.09 15.19
C LYS A 74 -0.78 1.10 16.08
N ALA A 75 -1.44 2.25 15.89
CA ALA A 75 -1.22 3.44 16.72
C ALA A 75 -1.54 3.16 18.20
N LYS A 76 -2.63 2.44 18.48
CA LYS A 76 -3.01 2.04 19.84
C LYS A 76 -1.97 1.09 20.46
N LEU A 77 -1.51 0.10 19.70
CA LEU A 77 -0.58 -0.92 20.20
C LEU A 77 0.86 -0.43 20.32
N THR A 78 1.22 0.63 19.59
CA THR A 78 2.61 1.12 19.56
C THR A 78 2.88 2.27 20.52
N ASN A 79 1.84 2.88 21.11
CA ASN A 79 1.96 3.99 22.07
C ASN A 79 2.98 5.07 21.64
N GLY A 80 2.87 5.55 20.40
CA GLY A 80 3.85 6.51 19.87
C GLY A 80 5.22 5.90 19.51
N CYS A 81 5.26 4.62 19.15
CA CYS A 81 6.45 3.82 18.84
C CYS A 81 7.34 3.47 20.04
N THR A 82 6.83 3.58 21.27
CA THR A 82 7.55 3.20 22.50
C THR A 82 7.31 1.74 22.89
N GLU A 83 6.18 1.17 22.45
CA GLU A 83 5.78 -0.21 22.73
C GLU A 83 5.54 -0.97 21.43
N ASN A 84 5.70 -2.29 21.47
CA ASN A 84 5.36 -3.22 20.38
C ASN A 84 5.86 -2.84 18.96
N THR A 85 6.93 -2.03 18.86
CA THR A 85 7.50 -1.55 17.59
C THR A 85 7.92 -2.70 16.69
N LYS A 86 8.46 -3.77 17.26
CA LYS A 86 8.80 -5.01 16.53
C LYS A 86 7.56 -5.64 15.87
N GLY A 87 6.49 -5.89 16.63
CA GLY A 87 5.28 -6.52 16.08
C GLY A 87 4.58 -5.66 15.03
N ALA A 88 4.60 -4.34 15.21
CA ALA A 88 4.10 -3.40 14.21
C ALA A 88 4.92 -3.43 12.91
N LEU A 89 6.25 -3.50 13.01
CA LEU A 89 7.14 -3.64 11.85
C LEU A 89 6.98 -4.98 11.15
N GLU A 90 6.78 -6.09 11.87
CA GLU A 90 6.49 -7.40 11.27
C GLU A 90 5.14 -7.41 10.54
N THR A 91 4.13 -6.74 11.09
CA THR A 91 2.82 -6.56 10.45
C THR A 91 2.94 -5.74 9.16
N ASP A 92 3.70 -4.65 9.18
CA ASP A 92 3.97 -3.83 8.00
C ASP A 92 4.78 -4.60 6.96
N ALA A 93 5.77 -5.39 7.39
CA ALA A 93 6.54 -6.25 6.50
C ALA A 93 5.63 -7.20 5.71
N LEU A 94 4.75 -7.92 6.40
CA LEU A 94 3.80 -8.84 5.77
C LEU A 94 2.83 -8.10 4.83
N SER A 95 2.29 -6.97 5.29
CA SER A 95 1.33 -6.18 4.52
C SER A 95 1.93 -5.69 3.20
N TRP A 96 3.16 -5.17 3.23
CA TRP A 96 3.85 -4.69 2.04
C TRP A 96 4.28 -5.83 1.10
N MET A 97 4.75 -6.96 1.64
CA MET A 97 5.09 -8.12 0.82
C MET A 97 3.87 -8.69 0.09
N ILE A 98 2.74 -8.82 0.79
CA ILE A 98 1.48 -9.29 0.20
C ILE A 98 0.96 -8.29 -0.82
N ALA A 99 1.02 -6.98 -0.54
CA ALA A 99 0.61 -5.95 -1.49
C ALA A 99 1.40 -6.05 -2.81
N GLY A 100 2.72 -6.26 -2.74
CA GLY A 100 3.55 -6.48 -3.93
C GLY A 100 3.11 -7.69 -4.77
N LEU A 101 2.75 -8.80 -4.11
CA LEU A 101 2.25 -10.00 -4.80
C LEU A 101 0.89 -9.77 -5.48
N LEU A 102 -0.01 -9.01 -4.85
CA LEU A 102 -1.32 -8.70 -5.42
C LEU A 102 -1.22 -7.89 -6.72
N HIS A 103 -0.15 -7.11 -6.90
CA HIS A 103 0.11 -6.40 -8.16
C HIS A 103 0.60 -7.30 -9.30
N ALA A 104 1.04 -8.53 -9.02
CA ALA A 104 1.37 -9.50 -10.07
C ALA A 104 0.11 -9.93 -10.86
N ASP A 105 -1.02 -10.09 -10.17
CA ASP A 105 -2.32 -10.38 -10.82
C ASP A 105 -2.83 -9.18 -11.62
N ALA A 106 -2.62 -7.95 -11.11
CA ALA A 106 -2.96 -6.73 -11.84
C ALA A 106 -2.11 -6.58 -13.13
N LEU A 107 -0.83 -6.94 -13.07
CA LEU A 107 0.07 -6.96 -14.22
C LEU A 107 -0.36 -8.01 -15.27
N SER A 108 -0.68 -9.24 -14.85
CA SER A 108 -1.07 -10.32 -15.76
C SER A 108 -2.41 -10.02 -16.45
N LYS A 109 -3.35 -9.41 -15.73
CA LYS A 109 -4.67 -9.01 -16.25
C LYS A 109 -4.70 -7.65 -16.92
N LYS A 110 -3.55 -6.94 -16.99
CA LYS A 110 -3.42 -5.59 -17.57
C LYS A 110 -4.42 -4.57 -17.01
N THR A 111 -4.81 -4.73 -15.75
CA THR A 111 -5.79 -3.84 -15.10
C THR A 111 -5.17 -2.51 -14.65
N GLN A 112 -3.85 -2.39 -14.67
CA GLN A 112 -3.08 -1.19 -14.32
C GLN A 112 -1.93 -0.96 -15.35
N PRO A 113 -1.42 0.27 -15.49
CA PRO A 113 -0.28 0.55 -16.37
C PRO A 113 0.93 -0.32 -15.97
N LYS A 114 1.58 -0.94 -16.97
CA LYS A 114 2.68 -1.89 -16.76
C LYS A 114 3.78 -1.32 -15.87
N ASP A 115 4.21 -0.08 -16.15
CA ASP A 115 5.30 0.55 -15.42
C ASP A 115 4.92 0.83 -13.96
N LEU A 116 3.64 1.09 -13.68
CA LEU A 116 3.12 1.25 -12.33
C LEU A 116 3.10 -0.07 -11.57
N CYS A 117 2.60 -1.13 -12.20
CA CYS A 117 2.67 -2.46 -11.61
C CYS A 117 4.12 -2.85 -11.29
N LEU A 118 5.05 -2.64 -12.22
CA LEU A 118 6.46 -2.98 -12.00
C LEU A 118 7.09 -2.13 -10.87
N MET A 119 6.82 -0.83 -10.83
CA MET A 119 7.27 0.02 -9.74
C MET A 119 6.68 -0.42 -8.39
N GLN A 120 5.40 -0.77 -8.32
CA GLN A 120 4.74 -1.24 -7.09
C GLN A 120 5.25 -2.63 -6.66
N MET A 121 5.40 -3.56 -7.62
CA MET A 121 5.97 -4.89 -7.39
C MET A 121 7.43 -4.85 -6.94
N ALA A 122 8.19 -3.80 -7.30
CA ALA A 122 9.55 -3.61 -6.80
C ALA A 122 9.58 -2.86 -5.46
N THR A 123 8.82 -1.77 -5.35
CA THR A 123 8.88 -0.86 -4.19
C THR A 123 8.26 -1.48 -2.94
N MET A 124 7.13 -2.18 -3.07
CA MET A 124 6.43 -2.74 -1.91
C MET A 124 7.26 -3.84 -1.22
N PRO A 125 7.86 -4.83 -1.91
CA PRO A 125 8.74 -5.79 -1.26
C PRO A 125 10.00 -5.16 -0.64
N VAL A 126 10.55 -4.10 -1.23
CA VAL A 126 11.69 -3.38 -0.64
C VAL A 126 11.29 -2.71 0.69
N ILE A 127 10.11 -2.08 0.75
CA ILE A 127 9.58 -1.52 2.01
C ILE A 127 9.30 -2.64 3.01
N GLY A 128 8.74 -3.77 2.56
CA GLY A 128 8.49 -4.94 3.39
C GLY A 128 9.77 -5.50 4.00
N LEU A 129 10.82 -5.64 3.20
CA LEU A 129 12.14 -6.06 3.64
C LEU A 129 12.76 -5.04 4.61
N ALA A 130 12.62 -3.74 4.36
CA ALA A 130 13.09 -2.70 5.27
C ALA A 130 12.39 -2.80 6.63
N CYS A 131 11.08 -3.05 6.65
CA CYS A 131 10.31 -3.27 7.87
C CYS A 131 10.77 -4.53 8.61
N PHE A 132 10.99 -5.64 7.90
CA PHE A 132 11.50 -6.87 8.49
C PHE A 132 12.90 -6.68 9.10
N LEU A 133 13.82 -6.05 8.38
CA LEU A 133 15.17 -5.79 8.89
C LEU A 133 15.17 -4.82 10.07
N ALA A 134 14.26 -3.84 10.06
CA ALA A 134 14.02 -2.94 11.18
C ALA A 134 13.45 -3.68 12.40
N SER A 135 12.55 -4.65 12.21
CA SER A 135 11.97 -5.41 13.32
C SER A 135 13.00 -6.28 14.05
N ARG A 136 14.04 -6.74 13.35
CA ARG A 136 15.18 -7.47 13.96
C ARG A 136 16.05 -6.59 14.84
N LYS A 137 15.86 -5.27 14.81
CA LYS A 137 16.63 -4.26 15.57
C LYS A 137 15.76 -3.48 16.56
N ALA A 138 14.47 -3.80 16.64
CA ALA A 138 13.46 -3.15 17.46
C ALA A 138 13.24 -3.87 18.79
#